data_AF-A0A226X9L1-F1
#
_entry.id   AF-A0A226X9L1-F1
#
_cell.length_a   1.000
_cell.length_b   1.000
_cell.length_c   1.000
_cell.angle_alpha   90.00
_cell.angle_beta   90.00
_cell.angle_gamma   90.00
#
_symmetry.space_group_name_H-M   'P 1'
#
loop_
_entity.id
_entity.type
_entity.pdbx_description
1 polymer ?
#
loop_
_entity_poly.entity_id
_entity_poly.type
_entity_poly.pdbx_seq_one_letter_code
_entity_poly.pdbx_strand_id
1 'polypeptide(L)'
;MTANAACAGAPSGDAGHWHDIYWAKCYREVRRLQTRIFKATKEGRWGKVKALQWLLTHSFNGKALAVRRVTENHGKKTPGVDKVTWSTPDAKYRAIKHLSRHGYAPRPLRRIYIPKSNGKMRALGIPTVISYCTSAS
;
A
#
# COMPACT_ATOMS: atom_id res chain seq x y z
N MET A 1 -19.62 -43.54 14.51
CA MET A 1 -19.77 -42.10 14.79
C MET A 1 -18.37 -41.49 14.85
N THR A 2 -17.91 -40.86 13.79
CA THR A 2 -16.60 -40.19 13.77
C THR A 2 -16.82 -38.71 13.45
N ALA A 3 -16.61 -37.87 14.46
CA ALA A 3 -16.78 -36.43 14.37
C ALA A 3 -15.69 -35.82 13.47
N ASN A 4 -16.10 -35.15 12.40
CA ASN A 4 -15.21 -34.39 11.53
C ASN A 4 -14.97 -33.02 12.18
N ALA A 5 -13.78 -32.85 12.77
CA ALA A 5 -13.37 -31.58 13.35
C ALA A 5 -13.14 -30.55 12.24
N ALA A 6 -14.00 -29.54 12.18
CA ALA A 6 -13.85 -28.40 11.27
C ALA A 6 -12.65 -27.56 11.70
N CYS A 7 -11.57 -27.62 10.92
CA CYS A 7 -10.42 -26.75 11.03
C CYS A 7 -10.81 -25.31 10.62
N ALA A 8 -11.02 -24.46 11.61
CA ALA A 8 -11.15 -23.01 11.45
C ALA A 8 -9.79 -22.39 11.09
N GLY A 9 -9.33 -22.59 9.85
CA GLY A 9 -8.15 -21.92 9.30
C GLY A 9 -8.56 -20.70 8.49
N ALA A 10 -8.15 -19.49 8.91
CA ALA A 10 -8.20 -18.31 8.06
C ALA A 10 -7.42 -18.60 6.77
N PRO A 11 -7.90 -18.21 5.57
CA PRO A 11 -7.18 -18.50 4.34
C PRO A 11 -5.90 -17.65 4.31
N SER A 12 -4.78 -18.28 4.68
CA SER A 12 -3.43 -17.80 4.47
C SER A 12 -3.21 -17.69 2.96
N GLY A 13 -3.62 -16.57 2.37
CA GLY A 13 -3.40 -16.26 0.97
C GLY A 13 -1.94 -15.96 0.70
N ASP A 14 -1.06 -16.95 0.84
CA ASP A 14 0.32 -16.88 0.35
C ASP A 14 0.27 -17.21 -1.15
N ALA A 15 -0.24 -16.26 -1.94
CA ALA A 15 -0.04 -16.27 -3.37
C ALA A 15 1.47 -16.08 -3.59
N GLY A 16 2.20 -17.15 -3.93
CA GLY A 16 3.66 -17.16 -3.97
C GLY A 16 4.28 -16.20 -4.98
N HIS A 17 3.48 -15.66 -5.91
CA HIS A 17 3.92 -14.75 -6.96
C HIS A 17 2.98 -13.53 -7.10
N TRP A 18 3.53 -12.38 -7.50
CA TRP A 18 2.77 -11.13 -7.75
C TRP A 18 1.55 -11.30 -8.69
N HIS A 19 1.63 -12.22 -9.65
CA HIS A 19 0.56 -12.48 -10.62
C HIS A 19 -0.58 -13.34 -10.05
N ASP A 20 -0.30 -14.12 -9.00
CA ASP A 20 -1.27 -15.00 -8.35
C ASP A 20 -2.16 -14.25 -7.35
N ILE A 21 -1.87 -12.97 -7.11
CA ILE A 21 -2.67 -12.12 -6.23
C ILE A 21 -4.05 -11.93 -6.86
N TYR A 22 -5.08 -12.45 -6.19
CA TYR A 22 -6.45 -12.28 -6.61
C TYR A 22 -6.95 -10.84 -6.31
N TRP A 23 -6.62 -9.93 -7.24
CA TRP A 23 -6.82 -8.49 -7.10
C TRP A 23 -8.27 -8.08 -6.81
N ALA A 24 -9.25 -8.77 -7.38
CA ALA A 24 -10.66 -8.48 -7.15
C ALA A 24 -11.06 -8.59 -5.66
N LYS A 25 -10.52 -9.60 -4.94
CA LYS A 25 -10.72 -9.72 -3.49
C LYS A 25 -10.00 -8.60 -2.74
N CYS A 26 -8.79 -8.24 -3.14
CA CYS A 26 -8.07 -7.13 -2.51
C CYS A 26 -8.87 -5.82 -2.59
N TYR A 27 -9.40 -5.49 -3.77
CA TYR A 27 -10.27 -4.31 -3.95
C TYR A 27 -11.55 -4.40 -3.11
N ARG A 28 -12.20 -5.55 -3.06
CA ARG A 28 -13.43 -5.75 -2.28
C ARG A 28 -13.20 -5.53 -0.78
N GLU A 29 -12.14 -6.12 -0.22
CA GLU A 29 -11.82 -5.97 1.20
C GLU A 29 -11.43 -4.54 1.56
N VAL A 30 -10.61 -3.88 0.73
CA VAL A 30 -10.23 -2.47 0.96
C VAL A 30 -11.45 -1.56 0.87
N ARG A 31 -12.30 -1.72 -0.15
CA ARG A 31 -13.54 -0.95 -0.28
C ARG A 31 -14.46 -1.13 0.93
N ARG A 32 -14.60 -2.37 1.41
CA ARG A 32 -15.39 -2.68 2.63
C ARG A 32 -14.85 -1.94 3.84
N LEU A 33 -13.54 -1.94 4.07
CA LEU A 33 -12.90 -1.21 5.17
C LEU A 33 -13.08 0.30 5.03
N GLN A 34 -12.88 0.87 3.84
CA GLN A 34 -13.10 2.29 3.57
C GLN A 34 -14.55 2.72 3.82
N THR A 35 -15.53 1.91 3.39
CA THR A 35 -16.94 2.17 3.71
C THR A 35 -17.22 2.16 5.21
N ARG A 36 -16.59 1.23 5.96
CA ARG A 36 -16.73 1.17 7.43
C ARG A 36 -16.09 2.39 8.10
N ILE A 37 -14.94 2.86 7.60
CA ILE A 37 -14.29 4.09 8.06
C ILE A 37 -15.23 5.26 7.84
N PHE A 38 -15.75 5.43 6.62
CA PHE A 38 -16.67 6.52 6.27
C PHE A 38 -17.91 6.54 7.19
N LYS A 39 -18.54 5.38 7.43
CA LYS A 39 -19.67 5.26 8.36
C LYS A 39 -19.27 5.66 9.78
N ALA A 40 -18.14 5.15 10.29
CA ALA A 40 -17.65 5.48 11.63
C ALA A 40 -17.28 6.96 11.79
N THR A 41 -16.77 7.60 10.74
CA THR A 41 -16.49 9.04 10.70
C THR A 41 -17.78 9.85 10.77
N LYS A 42 -18.82 9.48 10.00
CA LYS A 42 -20.14 10.13 10.07
C LYS A 42 -20.78 10.01 11.46
N GLU A 43 -20.58 8.88 12.13
CA GLU A 43 -21.07 8.63 13.49
C GLU A 43 -20.19 9.25 14.60
N GLY A 44 -19.09 9.95 14.27
CA GLY A 44 -18.17 10.55 15.25
C GLY A 44 -17.36 9.55 16.09
N ARG A 45 -17.31 8.27 15.70
CA ARG A 45 -16.64 7.20 16.46
C ARG A 45 -15.15 7.12 16.16
N TRP A 46 -14.39 8.10 16.64
CA TRP A 46 -12.96 8.25 16.33
C TRP A 46 -12.07 7.06 16.74
N GLY A 47 -12.36 6.39 17.86
CA GLY A 47 -11.62 5.18 18.26
C GLY A 47 -11.77 4.03 17.24
N LYS A 48 -12.98 3.86 16.71
CA LYS A 48 -13.29 2.88 15.66
C LYS A 48 -12.63 3.25 14.33
N VAL A 49 -12.61 4.54 13.99
CA VAL A 49 -11.89 5.05 12.80
C VAL A 49 -10.40 4.68 12.89
N LYS A 50 -9.74 4.98 14.01
CA LYS A 50 -8.32 4.65 14.22
C LYS A 50 -8.05 3.14 14.11
N ALA A 51 -8.89 2.31 14.72
CA ALA A 51 -8.76 0.85 14.64
C ALA A 51 -8.93 0.32 13.21
N LEU A 52 -9.89 0.86 12.46
CA LEU A 52 -10.12 0.45 11.06
C LEU A 52 -9.02 0.93 10.11
N GLN A 53 -8.49 2.14 10.31
CA GLN A 53 -7.32 2.63 9.58
C GLN A 53 -6.08 1.79 9.88
N TRP A 54 -5.89 1.41 11.15
CA TRP A 54 -4.83 0.50 11.55
C TRP A 54 -4.98 -0.86 10.87
N LEU A 55 -6.18 -1.46 10.89
CA LEU A 55 -6.46 -2.72 10.20
C LEU A 55 -6.19 -2.62 8.69
N LEU A 56 -6.60 -1.54 8.04
CA LEU A 56 -6.39 -1.34 6.61
C LEU A 56 -4.90 -1.29 6.25
N THR A 57 -4.12 -0.48 6.96
CA THR A 57 -2.68 -0.27 6.73
C THR A 57 -1.83 -1.52 7.06
N HIS A 58 -2.30 -2.38 7.98
CA HIS A 58 -1.61 -3.61 8.35
C HIS A 58 -2.04 -4.83 7.52
N SER A 59 -3.21 -4.75 6.85
CA SER A 59 -3.71 -5.85 6.01
C SER A 59 -2.85 -6.08 4.78
N PHE A 60 -2.69 -7.35 4.40
CA PHE A 60 -2.04 -7.73 3.14
C PHE A 60 -2.69 -7.05 1.93
N ASN A 61 -4.02 -7.04 1.87
CA ASN A 61 -4.79 -6.45 0.76
C ASN A 61 -4.52 -4.95 0.59
N GLY A 62 -4.45 -4.19 1.69
CA GLY A 62 -4.12 -2.76 1.66
C GLY A 62 -2.71 -2.52 1.13
N LYS A 63 -1.73 -3.24 1.66
CA LYS A 63 -0.32 -3.15 1.24
C LYS A 63 -0.13 -3.54 -0.24
N ALA A 64 -0.78 -4.63 -0.68
CA ALA A 64 -0.74 -5.08 -2.06
C ALA A 64 -1.28 -4.03 -3.04
N LEU A 65 -2.43 -3.40 -2.72
CA LEU A 65 -2.98 -2.33 -3.54
C LEU A 65 -2.10 -1.07 -3.53
N ALA A 66 -1.49 -0.73 -2.41
CA ALA A 66 -0.57 0.41 -2.33
C ALA A 66 0.66 0.19 -3.23
N VAL A 67 1.30 -0.98 -3.14
CA VAL A 67 2.43 -1.36 -4.01
C VAL A 67 2.00 -1.37 -5.47
N ARG A 68 0.83 -1.91 -5.79
CA ARG A 68 0.30 -1.93 -7.16
C ARG A 68 0.13 -0.52 -7.71
N ARG A 69 -0.51 0.36 -6.94
CA ARG A 69 -0.72 1.76 -7.34
C ARG A 69 0.61 2.46 -7.63
N VAL A 70 1.60 2.32 -6.75
CA VAL A 70 2.91 2.96 -6.92
C VAL A 70 3.66 2.40 -8.13
N THR A 71 3.55 1.10 -8.39
CA THR A 71 4.25 0.43 -9.50
C THR A 71 3.56 0.57 -10.85
N GLU A 72 2.27 0.90 -10.89
CA GLU A 72 1.49 1.09 -12.12
C GLU A 72 1.33 2.57 -12.50
N ASN A 73 1.66 3.51 -11.62
CA ASN A 73 1.61 4.95 -11.90
C ASN A 73 2.50 5.37 -13.08
N HIS A 74 2.12 6.45 -13.77
CA HIS A 74 2.90 7.04 -14.88
C HIS A 74 4.35 7.40 -14.48
N GLY A 75 4.60 7.71 -13.20
CA GLY A 75 5.93 8.00 -12.64
C GLY A 75 6.74 6.78 -12.18
N LYS A 76 6.29 5.55 -12.45
CA LYS A 76 6.91 4.29 -11.94
C LYS A 76 8.39 4.10 -12.30
N LYS A 77 8.86 4.78 -13.35
CA LYS A 77 10.25 4.71 -13.83
C LYS A 77 11.18 5.67 -13.08
N THR A 78 10.66 6.57 -12.25
CA THR A 78 11.46 7.57 -11.55
C THR A 78 11.95 6.98 -10.22
N PRO A 79 13.24 6.62 -10.10
CA PRO A 79 13.77 6.13 -8.84
C PRO A 79 13.66 7.20 -7.75
N GLY A 80 13.19 6.78 -6.56
CA GLY A 80 13.23 7.60 -5.35
C GLY A 80 14.67 7.85 -4.88
N VAL A 81 14.83 8.53 -3.74
CA VAL A 81 16.15 8.81 -3.12
C VAL A 81 16.96 7.52 -2.91
N ASP A 82 16.28 6.40 -2.66
CA ASP A 82 16.88 5.08 -2.44
C ASP A 82 17.42 4.41 -3.71
N LYS A 83 17.23 5.01 -4.90
CA LYS A 83 17.52 4.43 -6.22
C LYS A 83 16.82 3.10 -6.53
N VAL A 84 15.99 2.59 -5.62
CA VAL A 84 15.21 1.35 -5.81
C VAL A 84 14.00 1.61 -6.71
N THR A 85 13.82 0.74 -7.71
CA THR A 85 12.57 0.62 -8.48
C THR A 85 12.05 -0.80 -8.34
N TRP A 86 10.75 -0.97 -8.09
CA TRP A 86 10.12 -2.30 -8.06
C TRP A 86 9.65 -2.68 -9.46
N SER A 87 10.61 -2.94 -10.34
CA SER A 87 10.37 -3.31 -11.74
C SER A 87 9.96 -4.77 -11.89
N THR A 88 10.54 -5.68 -11.11
CA THR A 88 10.27 -7.12 -11.19
C THR A 88 9.08 -7.55 -10.31
N PRO A 89 8.28 -8.53 -10.75
CA PRO A 89 7.21 -9.12 -9.96
C PRO A 89 7.64 -9.54 -8.55
N ASP A 90 8.82 -10.17 -8.41
CA ASP A 90 9.36 -10.59 -7.12
C ASP A 90 9.70 -9.41 -6.21
N ALA A 91 10.30 -8.35 -6.76
CA ALA A 91 10.60 -7.14 -6.00
C ALA A 91 9.32 -6.49 -5.47
N LYS A 92 8.25 -6.47 -6.27
CA LYS A 92 6.95 -5.96 -5.84
C LYS A 92 6.34 -6.82 -4.74
N TYR A 93 6.40 -8.15 -4.88
CA TYR A 93 5.86 -9.07 -3.89
C TYR A 93 6.62 -8.99 -2.55
N ARG A 94 7.96 -8.97 -2.58
CA ARG A 94 8.79 -8.74 -1.40
C ARG A 94 8.47 -7.39 -0.76
N ALA A 95 8.25 -6.34 -1.56
CA ALA A 95 7.88 -5.03 -1.04
C ALA A 95 6.59 -5.05 -0.22
N ILE A 96 5.59 -5.88 -0.57
CA ILE A 96 4.36 -6.05 0.23
C ILE A 96 4.71 -6.58 1.63
N LYS A 97 5.58 -7.59 1.72
CA LYS A 97 6.01 -8.20 2.99
C LYS A 97 6.87 -7.23 3.82
N HIS A 98 7.72 -6.45 3.16
CA HIS A 98 8.58 -5.45 3.81
C HIS A 98 7.88 -4.13 4.16
N LEU A 99 6.67 -3.88 3.66
CA LEU A 99 5.91 -2.68 4.00
C LEU A 99 5.41 -2.78 5.45
N SER A 100 6.24 -2.35 6.39
CA SER A 100 5.90 -2.22 7.82
C SER A 100 5.94 -0.75 8.23
N ARG A 101 4.97 -0.34 9.04
CA ARG A 101 4.98 0.99 9.66
C ARG A 101 5.99 1.08 10.81
N HIS A 102 6.32 -0.04 11.45
CA HIS A 102 7.26 -0.07 12.55
C HIS A 102 8.70 0.08 12.02
N GLY A 103 9.45 1.06 12.52
CA GLY A 103 10.81 1.36 12.07
C GLY A 103 10.89 2.19 10.78
N TYR A 104 9.78 2.77 10.29
CA TYR A 104 9.84 3.67 9.13
C TYR A 104 10.48 5.01 9.51
N ALA A 105 11.74 5.19 9.13
CA ALA A 105 12.44 6.47 9.19
C ALA A 105 12.36 7.17 7.83
N PRO A 106 11.64 8.31 7.71
CA PRO A 106 11.54 9.04 6.45
C PRO A 106 12.92 9.59 6.06
N ARG A 107 13.38 9.23 4.85
CA ARG A 107 14.63 9.75 4.28
C ARG A 107 14.40 11.14 3.66
N PRO A 108 15.42 12.01 3.62
CA PRO A 108 15.30 13.35 3.04
C PRO A 108 14.90 13.29 1.57
N LEU A 109 13.98 14.18 1.16
CA LEU A 109 13.42 14.19 -0.19
C LEU A 109 14.46 14.71 -1.20
N ARG A 110 14.54 14.06 -2.37
CA ARG A 110 15.34 14.58 -3.49
C ARG A 110 14.56 15.67 -4.21
N ARG A 111 15.08 16.90 -4.23
CA ARG A 111 14.50 17.99 -5.01
C ARG A 111 14.96 17.92 -6.46
N ILE A 112 14.02 17.92 -7.39
CA ILE A 112 14.26 18.06 -8.83
C ILE A 112 13.43 19.23 -9.33
N TYR A 113 13.98 20.01 -10.25
CA TYR A 113 13.32 21.14 -10.86
C TYR A 113 12.82 20.76 -12.26
N ILE A 114 11.52 20.93 -12.50
CA ILE A 114 10.90 20.74 -13.82
C ILE A 114 10.47 22.11 -14.37
N PRO A 115 10.76 22.42 -15.64
CA PRO A 115 10.33 23.67 -16.26
C PRO A 115 8.81 23.72 -16.39
N LYS A 116 8.21 24.86 -16.04
CA LYS A 116 6.83 25.20 -16.43
C LYS A 116 6.84 25.81 -17.83
N SER A 117 5.68 25.81 -18.49
CA SER A 117 5.45 26.48 -19.77
C SER A 117 5.74 27.98 -19.76
N ASN A 118 5.77 28.63 -18.59
CA ASN A 118 6.07 30.05 -18.41
C ASN A 118 7.55 30.33 -18.04
N GLY A 119 8.46 29.37 -18.22
CA GLY A 119 9.90 29.52 -17.95
C GLY A 119 10.31 29.43 -16.47
N LYS A 120 9.35 29.42 -15.51
CA LYS A 120 9.67 29.24 -14.08
C LYS A 120 9.85 27.76 -13.73
N MET A 121 10.73 27.45 -12.80
CA MET A 121 10.92 26.09 -12.31
C MET A 121 9.92 25.73 -11.21
N ARG A 122 9.32 24.53 -11.27
CA ARG A 122 8.58 23.93 -10.14
C ARG A 122 9.51 22.93 -9.44
N ALA A 123 9.73 23.14 -8.14
CA ALA A 123 10.42 22.15 -7.31
C ALA A 123 9.48 20.95 -7.05
N LEU A 124 9.94 19.74 -7.36
CA LEU A 124 9.32 18.48 -6.98
C LEU A 124 10.20 17.78 -5.97
N GLY A 125 9.62 17.45 -4.82
CA GLY A 125 10.24 16.54 -3.86
C GLY A 125 9.87 15.11 -4.25
N ILE A 126 10.87 14.32 -4.64
CA ILE A 126 10.70 12.89 -4.92
C ILE A 126 11.05 12.12 -3.64
N PRO A 127 10.07 11.58 -2.91
CA PRO A 127 10.33 10.74 -1.74
C PRO A 127 10.77 9.32 -2.13
N THR A 128 11.07 8.49 -1.13
CA THR A 128 11.44 7.08 -1.29
C THR A 128 10.23 6.22 -1.72
N VAL A 129 10.48 5.08 -2.38
CA VAL A 129 9.41 4.18 -2.84
C VAL A 129 8.49 3.69 -1.71
N ILE A 130 9.07 3.48 -0.52
CA ILE A 130 8.35 3.10 0.69
C ILE A 130 7.40 4.23 1.13
N SER A 131 7.84 5.49 1.02
CA SER A 131 7.02 6.66 1.38
C SER A 131 5.72 6.75 0.57
N TYR A 132 5.75 6.44 -0.72
CA TYR A 132 4.54 6.48 -1.56
C TYR A 132 3.51 5.42 -1.15
N CYS A 133 3.96 4.27 -0.66
CA CYS A 133 3.04 3.22 -0.23
C CYS A 133 2.41 3.54 1.12
N THR A 134 3.18 4.17 2.02
CA THR A 134 2.66 4.64 3.31
C THR A 134 1.66 5.79 3.18
N SER A 135 1.75 6.63 2.14
CA SER A 135 0.79 7.70 1.88
C SER A 135 -0.43 7.27 1.06
N ALA A 136 -0.32 6.17 0.30
CA ALA A 136 -1.39 5.62 -0.52
C ALA A 136 -2.33 4.63 0.22
N SER A 137 -1.98 4.24 1.45
CA SER A 137 -2.74 3.32 2.32
C SER A 137 -3.69 4.08 3.25
#